data_AF-A0A533RZW4-F1
#
_entry.id   AF-A0A533RZW4-F1
#
_cell.length_a   1.000
_cell.length_b   1.000
_cell.length_c   1.000
_cell.angle_alpha   90.00
_cell.angle_beta   90.00
_cell.angle_gamma   90.00
#
_symmetry.space_group_name_H-M   'P 1'
#
loop_
_entity.id
_entity.type
_entity.pdbx_description
1 polymer ?
#
loop_
_entity_poly.entity_id
_entity_poly.type
_entity_poly.pdbx_seq_one_letter_code
_entity_poly.pdbx_strand_id
1 'polypeptide(L)'
;MDNGYNDREVRRIKDPLILSMADWTEEQIPNGKFFTGTYSNEYSYKNGLHSDAAVLKDFEYGLRQAGFTGTYMVSLHDNGGEHIHVHAILEATSDADKLPYFWQRNRGGYQFGDATHGAYVYVAKHAMKTGKNGDCRYKENFH
;
A
#
# COMPACT_ATOMS: atom_id res chain seq x y z
N MET A 1 5.13 -17.54 -3.73
CA MET A 1 5.83 -17.29 -2.45
C MET A 1 4.76 -16.90 -1.46
N ASP A 2 4.75 -17.49 -0.27
CA ASP A 2 3.78 -17.15 0.77
C ASP A 2 4.09 -15.75 1.30
N ASN A 3 3.14 -14.82 1.21
CA ASN A 3 3.40 -13.40 1.47
C ASN A 3 3.64 -13.09 2.95
N GLY A 4 3.58 -14.08 3.85
CA GLY A 4 3.99 -13.97 5.26
C GLY A 4 3.03 -13.18 6.15
N TYR A 5 2.01 -12.53 5.57
CA TYR A 5 1.07 -11.68 6.29
C TYR A 5 -0.18 -12.43 6.79
N ASN A 6 -0.43 -13.66 6.34
CA ASN A 6 -1.77 -14.28 6.34
C ASN A 6 -2.36 -14.50 7.74
N ASP A 7 -1.56 -15.01 8.70
CA ASP A 7 -2.11 -15.42 10.01
C ASP A 7 -1.54 -14.62 11.19
N ARG A 8 -0.33 -14.07 11.03
CA ARG A 8 0.40 -13.50 12.16
C ARG A 8 -0.14 -12.14 12.55
N GLU A 9 -0.51 -11.30 11.59
CA GLU A 9 -1.05 -9.96 11.87
C GLU A 9 -2.48 -10.05 12.42
N VAL A 10 -3.34 -10.89 11.84
CA VAL A 10 -4.71 -11.14 12.32
C VAL A 10 -4.72 -11.63 13.77
N ARG A 11 -3.84 -12.57 14.14
CA ARG A 11 -3.74 -13.07 15.52
C ARG A 11 -3.26 -12.02 16.53
N ARG A 12 -2.49 -11.02 16.08
CA ARG A 12 -1.90 -9.97 16.91
C ARG A 12 -2.83 -8.77 17.09
N ILE A 13 -3.67 -8.50 16.09
CA ILE A 13 -4.53 -7.33 16.06
C ILE A 13 -5.94 -7.77 16.46
N LYS A 14 -6.37 -7.31 17.63
CA LYS A 14 -7.72 -7.55 18.17
C LYS A 14 -8.58 -6.29 18.19
N ASP A 15 -8.10 -5.21 17.57
CA ASP A 15 -8.85 -3.97 17.48
C ASP A 15 -10.00 -4.14 16.49
N PRO A 16 -11.27 -4.07 16.93
CA PRO A 16 -12.42 -4.32 16.06
C PRO A 16 -12.54 -3.28 14.94
N LEU A 17 -12.00 -2.07 15.09
CA LEU A 17 -12.04 -1.05 14.04
C LEU A 17 -11.08 -1.38 12.90
N ILE A 18 -9.89 -1.90 13.23
CA ILE A 18 -8.93 -2.34 12.20
C ILE A 18 -9.49 -3.53 11.43
N LEU A 19 -10.08 -4.50 12.13
CA LEU A 19 -10.68 -5.67 11.49
C LEU A 19 -11.86 -5.26 10.60
N SER A 20 -12.76 -4.40 11.09
CA SER A 20 -13.89 -3.92 10.28
C SER A 20 -13.45 -3.12 9.05
N MET A 21 -12.36 -2.35 9.13
CA MET A 21 -11.82 -1.66 7.96
C MET A 21 -11.19 -2.64 6.96
N ALA A 22 -10.52 -3.69 7.45
CA ALA A 22 -9.96 -4.73 6.60
C ALA A 22 -11.08 -5.47 5.85
N ASP A 23 -12.14 -5.89 6.56
CA ASP A 23 -13.32 -6.53 5.98
C ASP A 23 -13.96 -5.64 4.92
N TRP A 24 -14.21 -4.37 5.24
CA TRP A 24 -14.75 -3.40 4.29
C TRP A 24 -13.87 -3.24 3.05
N THR A 25 -12.54 -3.17 3.23
CA THR A 25 -11.60 -3.05 2.09
C THR A 25 -11.62 -4.30 1.21
N GLU A 26 -11.73 -5.47 1.82
CA GLU A 26 -11.82 -6.75 1.10
C GLU A 26 -13.14 -6.87 0.33
N GLU A 27 -14.24 -6.35 0.88
CA GLU A 27 -15.52 -6.24 0.16
C GLU A 27 -15.42 -5.31 -1.06
N GLN A 28 -14.70 -4.18 -0.95
CA GLN A 28 -14.54 -3.24 -2.06
C GLN A 28 -13.53 -3.71 -3.12
N ILE A 29 -12.47 -4.41 -2.69
CA ILE A 29 -11.38 -4.86 -3.55
C ILE A 29 -11.18 -6.37 -3.34
N PRO A 30 -12.13 -7.21 -3.79
CA PRO A 30 -12.03 -8.66 -3.59
C PRO A 30 -10.87 -9.24 -4.40
N ASN A 31 -10.13 -10.18 -3.81
CA ASN A 31 -8.95 -10.81 -4.43
C ASN A 31 -7.90 -9.80 -4.90
N GLY A 32 -7.68 -8.74 -4.12
CA GLY A 32 -6.72 -7.70 -4.46
C GLY A 32 -5.28 -8.21 -4.54
N LYS A 33 -4.38 -7.35 -5.01
CA LYS A 33 -2.93 -7.51 -4.94
C LYS A 33 -2.40 -6.66 -3.80
N PHE A 34 -1.66 -7.29 -2.90
CA PHE A 34 -0.90 -6.55 -1.91
C PHE A 34 0.37 -5.99 -2.55
N PHE A 35 0.62 -4.71 -2.33
CA PHE A 35 1.84 -4.03 -2.71
C PHE A 35 2.43 -3.34 -1.49
N THR A 36 3.74 -3.46 -1.31
CA THR A 36 4.49 -2.52 -0.46
C THR A 36 5.74 -2.04 -1.15
N GLY A 37 6.03 -0.76 -1.01
CA GLY A 37 7.16 -0.09 -1.63
C GLY A 37 8.01 0.65 -0.59
N THR A 38 9.32 0.55 -0.75
CA THR A 38 10.30 1.39 -0.05
C THR A 38 11.11 2.15 -1.08
N TYR A 39 11.13 3.46 -0.96
CA TYR A 39 11.92 4.31 -1.85
C TYR A 39 13.41 4.18 -1.54
N SER A 40 14.24 4.24 -2.57
CA SER A 40 15.68 4.39 -2.38
C SER A 40 15.99 5.79 -1.83
N ASN A 41 17.06 5.91 -1.05
CA ASN A 41 17.47 7.19 -0.46
C ASN A 41 17.73 8.24 -1.54
N GLU A 42 18.36 7.83 -2.64
CA GLU A 42 18.64 8.69 -3.79
C GLU A 42 17.35 9.23 -4.42
N TYR A 43 16.36 8.36 -4.68
CA TYR A 43 15.10 8.79 -5.27
C TYR A 43 14.31 9.69 -4.31
N SER A 44 14.21 9.31 -3.03
CA SER A 44 13.50 10.07 -2.01
C SER A 44 14.04 11.49 -1.87
N TYR A 45 15.37 11.62 -1.77
CA TYR A 45 16.03 12.91 -1.63
C TYR A 45 15.84 13.78 -2.88
N LYS A 46 16.08 13.21 -4.06
CA LYS A 46 15.97 13.93 -5.34
C LYS A 46 14.55 14.46 -5.60
N ASN A 47 13.53 13.73 -5.16
CA ASN A 47 12.13 14.06 -5.41
C ASN A 47 11.42 14.70 -4.19
N GLY A 48 12.15 15.00 -3.11
CA GLY A 48 11.62 15.67 -1.93
C GLY A 48 10.54 14.87 -1.20
N LEU A 49 10.68 13.56 -1.12
CA LEU A 49 9.70 12.65 -0.49
C LEU A 49 9.84 12.65 1.05
N HIS A 50 9.60 13.81 1.66
CA HIS A 50 9.75 14.04 3.10
C HIS A 50 8.41 14.19 3.83
N SER A 51 7.30 14.06 3.14
CA SER A 51 5.96 14.13 3.72
C SER A 51 5.02 13.10 3.11
N ASP A 52 4.03 12.70 3.89
CA ASP A 52 2.98 11.77 3.47
C ASP A 52 2.31 12.21 2.18
N ALA A 53 1.97 13.49 2.06
CA ALA A 53 1.34 14.05 0.86
C ALA A 53 2.23 13.94 -0.39
N ALA A 54 3.54 14.16 -0.25
CA ALA A 54 4.48 14.04 -1.36
C ALA A 54 4.64 12.57 -1.80
N VAL A 55 4.76 11.67 -0.82
CA VAL A 55 4.86 10.23 -1.04
C VAL A 55 3.62 9.69 -1.72
N LEU A 56 2.44 10.06 -1.23
CA LEU A 56 1.17 9.62 -1.78
C LEU A 56 0.99 10.12 -3.23
N LYS A 57 1.31 11.38 -3.50
CA LYS A 57 1.27 11.94 -4.86
C LYS A 57 2.22 11.21 -5.81
N ASP A 58 3.44 10.87 -5.35
CA ASP A 58 4.40 10.13 -6.15
C ASP A 58 3.97 8.66 -6.36
N PHE A 59 3.41 8.00 -5.35
CA PHE A 59 2.85 6.66 -5.47
C PHE A 59 1.74 6.63 -6.51
N GLU A 60 0.78 7.56 -6.44
CA GLU A 60 -0.30 7.68 -7.44
C GLU A 60 0.23 8.01 -8.84
N TYR A 61 1.29 8.81 -8.94
CA TYR A 61 1.98 9.03 -10.21
C TYR A 61 2.59 7.72 -10.71
N GLY A 62 3.17 6.91 -9.83
CA GLY A 62 3.72 5.60 -10.17
C GLY A 62 2.67 4.62 -10.67
N LEU A 63 1.49 4.57 -10.03
CA LEU A 63 0.34 3.80 -10.52
C LEU A 63 -0.04 4.21 -11.95
N ARG A 64 -0.17 5.52 -12.21
CA ARG A 64 -0.48 6.03 -13.56
C ARG A 64 0.58 5.68 -14.59
N GLN A 65 1.86 5.76 -14.23
CA GLN A 65 2.97 5.41 -15.14
C GLN A 65 3.04 3.90 -15.43
N ALA A 66 2.63 3.06 -14.48
CA ALA A 66 2.46 1.62 -14.70
C ALA A 66 1.21 1.29 -15.54
N GLY A 67 0.35 2.27 -15.82
CA GLY A 67 -0.91 2.08 -16.53
C GLY A 67 -2.03 1.54 -15.64
N PHE A 68 -1.88 1.57 -14.32
CA PHE A 68 -2.88 1.07 -13.40
C PHE A 68 -4.13 1.96 -13.40
N THR A 69 -5.28 1.33 -13.62
CA THR A 69 -6.59 2.00 -13.70
C THR A 69 -7.61 1.48 -12.69
N GLY A 70 -7.29 0.43 -11.94
CA GLY A 70 -8.22 -0.18 -10.98
C GLY A 70 -8.37 0.58 -9.67
N THR A 71 -9.22 0.05 -8.80
CA THR A 71 -9.46 0.58 -7.44
C THR A 71 -8.29 0.26 -6.51
N TYR A 72 -7.97 1.14 -5.58
CA TYR A 72 -6.95 0.86 -4.56
C TYR A 72 -7.24 1.49 -3.21
N MET A 73 -6.70 0.86 -2.17
CA MET A 73 -6.50 1.43 -0.86
C MET A 73 -5.01 1.52 -0.58
N VAL A 74 -4.55 2.64 -0.04
CA VAL A 74 -3.15 2.86 0.34
C VAL A 74 -3.06 3.47 1.73
N SER A 75 -2.09 2.99 2.51
CA SER A 75 -1.67 3.59 3.77
C SER A 75 -0.16 3.80 3.77
N LEU A 76 0.26 4.86 4.47
CA LEU A 76 1.66 5.20 4.63
C LEU A 76 2.14 4.85 6.03
N HIS A 77 3.41 4.45 6.12
CA HIS A 77 4.06 4.16 7.39
C HIS A 77 5.44 4.81 7.45
N ASP A 78 5.59 5.80 8.34
CA ASP A 78 6.90 6.36 8.69
C ASP A 78 7.63 5.44 9.67
N ASN A 79 8.80 4.93 9.25
CA ASN A 79 9.66 4.10 10.09
C ASN A 79 10.70 4.93 10.86
N GLY A 80 10.24 5.91 11.64
CA GLY A 80 11.10 6.68 12.55
C GLY A 80 12.00 7.71 11.85
N GLY A 81 11.58 8.26 10.71
CA GLY A 81 12.23 9.38 10.03
C GLY A 81 13.26 9.00 8.97
N GLU A 82 13.52 7.70 8.74
CA GLU A 82 14.41 7.27 7.66
C GLU A 82 13.69 7.31 6.31
N HIS A 83 12.58 6.55 6.19
CA HIS A 83 11.77 6.47 4.98
C HIS A 83 10.29 6.27 5.31
N ILE A 84 9.43 6.88 4.50
CA ILE A 84 8.00 6.61 4.48
C ILE A 84 7.77 5.43 3.54
N HIS A 85 7.22 4.36 4.07
CA HIS A 85 6.84 3.16 3.33
C HIS A 85 5.41 3.28 2.82
N VAL A 86 5.16 2.71 1.64
CA VAL A 86 3.82 2.59 1.07
C VAL A 86 3.33 1.16 1.28
N HIS A 87 2.08 1.02 1.72
CA HIS A 87 1.37 -0.24 1.80
C HIS A 87 0.02 -0.09 1.11
N ALA A 88 -0.28 -0.94 0.12
CA ALA A 88 -1.49 -0.81 -0.67
C ALA A 88 -2.15 -2.16 -0.95
N ILE A 89 -3.47 -2.13 -1.04
CA ILE A 89 -4.29 -3.15 -1.69
C ILE A 89 -4.74 -2.57 -3.02
N LEU A 90 -4.39 -3.25 -4.10
CA LEU A 90 -4.75 -2.87 -5.47
C LEU A 90 -5.77 -3.87 -6.02
N GLU A 91 -6.70 -3.44 -6.84
CA GLU A 91 -7.52 -4.35 -7.63
C GLU A 91 -6.64 -5.23 -8.53
N ALA A 92 -6.96 -6.52 -8.61
CA ALA A 92 -6.21 -7.51 -9.38
C ALA A 92 -6.47 -7.40 -10.89
N THR A 93 -5.97 -6.32 -11.48
CA THR A 93 -5.98 -6.08 -12.93
C THR A 93 -4.65 -6.52 -13.56
N SER A 94 -4.64 -6.76 -14.87
CA SER A 94 -3.39 -7.06 -15.61
C SER A 94 -2.36 -5.93 -15.55
N ASP A 95 -2.81 -4.69 -15.28
CA ASP A 95 -1.92 -3.54 -15.15
C ASP A 95 -1.26 -3.48 -13.77
N ALA A 96 -1.89 -4.03 -12.73
CA ALA A 96 -1.30 -4.13 -11.39
C ALA A 96 0.02 -4.91 -11.42
N ASP A 97 0.11 -5.97 -12.25
CA ASP A 97 1.30 -6.80 -12.39
C ASP A 97 2.49 -6.07 -13.03
N LYS A 98 2.26 -4.90 -13.66
CA LYS A 98 3.34 -4.05 -14.23
C LYS A 98 4.00 -3.18 -13.16
N LEU A 99 3.28 -2.88 -12.07
CA LEU A 99 3.76 -2.00 -11.00
C LEU A 99 5.07 -2.47 -10.35
N PRO A 100 5.24 -3.76 -9.98
CA PRO A 100 6.51 -4.32 -9.48
C PRO A 100 7.74 -3.91 -10.29
N TYR A 101 7.70 -4.20 -11.59
CA TYR A 101 8.82 -3.95 -12.50
C TYR A 101 9.12 -2.46 -12.65
N PHE A 102 8.06 -1.66 -12.79
CA PHE A 102 8.19 -0.20 -12.86
C PHE A 102 8.76 0.38 -11.55
N TRP A 103 8.28 -0.07 -10.40
CA TRP A 103 8.73 0.42 -9.10
C TRP A 103 10.20 0.12 -8.85
N GLN A 104 10.61 -1.12 -9.09
CA GLN A 104 12.00 -1.57 -8.90
C GLN A 104 12.98 -0.75 -9.72
N ARG A 105 12.62 -0.45 -10.97
CA ARG A 105 13.49 0.25 -11.90
C ARG A 105 13.62 1.75 -11.59
N ASN A 106 12.59 2.34 -11.00
CA ASN A 106 12.49 3.81 -10.90
C ASN A 106 12.55 4.36 -9.48
N ARG A 107 12.12 3.60 -8.46
CA ARG A 107 11.88 4.14 -7.11
C ARG A 107 12.66 3.43 -6.02
N GLY A 108 12.66 2.11 -5.99
CA GLY A 108 13.33 1.36 -4.92
C GLY A 108 12.84 -0.07 -4.76
N GLY A 109 12.92 -0.59 -3.53
CA GLY A 109 12.51 -1.95 -3.20
C GLY A 109 10.98 -2.09 -3.14
N TYR A 110 10.50 -3.31 -3.38
CA TYR A 110 9.08 -3.63 -3.25
C TYR A 110 8.86 -5.08 -2.80
N GLN A 111 7.65 -5.36 -2.34
CA GLN A 111 7.07 -6.69 -2.27
C GLN A 111 5.67 -6.63 -2.88
N PHE A 112 5.31 -7.65 -3.65
CA PHE A 112 4.04 -7.73 -4.37
C PHE A 112 3.55 -9.17 -4.45
N GLY A 113 2.24 -9.35 -4.37
CA GLY A 113 1.61 -10.65 -4.57
C GLY A 113 0.11 -10.60 -4.27
N ASP A 114 -0.54 -11.76 -4.26
CA ASP A 114 -1.96 -11.84 -3.93
C ASP A 114 -2.21 -11.37 -2.48
N ALA A 115 -3.23 -10.53 -2.30
CA ALA A 115 -3.66 -10.09 -0.98
C ALA A 115 -4.34 -11.25 -0.27
N THR A 116 -3.87 -11.55 0.93
CA THR A 116 -4.58 -12.41 1.88
C THR A 116 -5.28 -11.53 2.90
N HIS A 117 -6.24 -12.07 3.65
CA HIS A 117 -6.93 -11.32 4.69
C HIS A 117 -5.95 -10.60 5.66
N GLY A 118 -4.84 -11.24 6.00
CA GLY A 118 -3.79 -10.61 6.80
C GLY A 118 -3.11 -9.39 6.16
N ALA A 119 -3.04 -9.31 4.83
CA ALA A 119 -2.59 -8.12 4.11
C ALA A 119 -3.60 -6.97 4.22
N TYR A 120 -4.91 -7.25 4.11
CA TYR A 120 -5.97 -6.24 4.34
C TYR A 120 -5.89 -5.69 5.76
N VAL A 121 -5.78 -6.58 6.76
CA VAL A 121 -5.58 -6.21 8.18
C VAL A 121 -4.31 -5.38 8.37
N TYR A 122 -3.23 -5.72 7.68
CA TYR A 122 -1.98 -4.96 7.77
C TYR A 122 -2.10 -3.54 7.18
N VAL A 123 -2.74 -3.38 6.02
CA VAL A 123 -2.98 -2.07 5.42
C VAL A 123 -3.94 -1.24 6.28
N ALA A 124 -5.02 -1.84 6.77
CA ALA A 124 -5.99 -1.21 7.67
C ALA A 124 -5.35 -0.76 9.00
N LYS A 125 -4.47 -1.58 9.58
CA LYS A 125 -3.71 -1.22 10.78
C LYS A 125 -2.93 0.07 10.60
N HIS A 126 -2.23 0.21 9.48
CA HIS A 126 -1.43 1.41 9.19
C HIS A 126 -2.32 2.60 8.82
N ALA A 127 -3.44 2.36 8.15
CA ALA A 127 -4.44 3.40 7.89
C ALA A 127 -5.04 3.98 9.17
N MET A 128 -5.28 3.12 10.18
CA MET A 128 -5.93 3.49 11.44
C MET A 128 -4.95 3.89 12.54
N LYS A 129 -3.64 3.90 12.28
CA LYS A 129 -2.62 4.28 13.26
C LYS A 129 -2.75 5.79 13.53
N THR A 130 -3.52 6.12 14.57
CA THR A 130 -3.88 7.49 14.94
C THR A 130 -2.66 8.33 15.31
N GLY A 131 -2.52 9.46 14.63
CA GLY A 131 -2.02 10.68 15.29
C GLY A 131 -0.76 11.34 14.75
N LYS A 132 0.04 10.73 13.85
CA LYS A 132 1.17 11.46 13.25
C LYS A 132 1.38 11.27 11.73
N ASN A 133 1.29 10.06 11.17
CA ASN A 133 1.78 9.80 9.80
C ASN A 133 0.94 8.77 9.00
N GLY A 134 -0.34 8.60 9.33
CA GLY A 134 -1.22 7.62 8.69
C GLY A 134 -2.10 8.25 7.63
N ASP A 135 -1.54 8.86 6.57
CA ASP A 135 -2.36 9.27 5.43
C ASP A 135 -2.85 8.01 4.72
N CYS A 136 -4.16 7.76 4.83
CA CYS A 136 -4.85 6.66 4.17
C CYS A 136 -5.76 7.20 3.10
N ARG A 137 -5.70 6.62 1.90
CA ARG A 137 -6.65 6.91 0.83
C ARG A 137 -7.22 5.65 0.23
N TYR A 138 -8.54 5.69 0.08
CA TYR A 138 -9.28 4.81 -0.79
C TYR A 138 -9.66 5.60 -2.04
N LYS A 139 -9.47 4.99 -3.21
CA LYS A 139 -9.86 5.60 -4.48
C LYS A 139 -10.54 4.57 -5.38
N GLU A 140 -11.83 4.81 -5.63
CA GLU A 140 -12.57 4.20 -6.73
C GLU A 140 -12.22 4.89 -8.04
N ASN A 141 -11.95 4.10 -9.06
CA ASN A 141 -11.93 4.58 -10.44
C ASN A 141 -13.20 4.04 -11.11
N PHE A 142 -14.11 4.94 -11.48
CA PHE A 142 -15.29 4.59 -12.27
C PHE A 142 -14.84 4.29 -13.70
N HIS A 143 -15.03 3.05 -14.14
CA HIS A 143 -14.83 2.60 -15.52
C HIS A 143 -16.00 3.00 -16.42
#